data_AF-A0AAJ2E3L2-F1
#
_entry.id   AF-A0AAJ2E3L2-F1
#
_cell.length_a   1.000
_cell.length_b   1.000
_cell.length_c   1.000
_cell.angle_alpha   90.00
_cell.angle_beta   90.00
_cell.angle_gamma   90.00
#
_symmetry.space_group_name_H-M   'P 1'
#
loop_
_entity.id
_entity.type
_entity.pdbx_description
1 polymer ?
#
loop_
_entity_poly.entity_id
_entity_poly.type
_entity_poly.pdbx_seq_one_letter_code
_entity_poly.pdbx_strand_id
1 'polypeptide(L)'
;MITARNMARAGVVASSLSLRRTGVVLAGFCCATLAPDAFADGLNFGQIMNSLRGGGANLHVQPLVNAAKGQYEKYEAKAQCDDVKTWLTSGPLPAGGGGMSAAQSPQSDPAVTALIQDARFAPVFGKTYDQIDPKMLTEYTSKILPHCFSTTGPLASIPPDQKAAATRAMTSFRYNSNLRLLAQSRAATGGLTELATEAESLKADETGHARLIEIEASAQKILPQAPRAERDEFAKRMTVVEQRVAIPVEDAQTAQAIDNARGYPGMVELAKLYRMQNRPAFSTALTTSRNAEMAKIGVALNQLGTAQEAVERQSIDALGTGLAGLQQGRTWSADFRRRYDGMERVPSVQETYQYFLSRRAQALESSRGEIEQQIRHARSGEEIAQIKSRYLMDSDANAPAGVAIATAMVAQQEDLRKRSALGDAYEASSGNDSARPVAVADAQPRATSKSSERASHSGGEPTAAEMYDAVNNRAQAIAQGISSQNERCQQADRSRLTSGDAMLCLTTMFMGSKSVRGNEPMRIDSFQKLGCAPASGKPGYVCDYSMNISGGPADAMRGMFTTLGSGGGETSEARFLNAGGHWIMQVDDKKE
;
A
#
# COMPACT_ATOMS: atom_id res chain seq x y z
N MET A 1 48.20 36.11 50.33
CA MET A 1 48.63 35.25 51.45
C MET A 1 47.64 34.11 51.59
N ILE A 2 47.95 32.94 51.02
CA ILE A 2 47.23 31.70 51.31
C ILE A 2 48.07 31.00 52.37
N THR A 3 47.55 30.92 53.59
CA THR A 3 48.24 30.35 54.75
C THR A 3 48.56 28.86 54.56
N ALA A 4 49.70 28.42 55.10
CA ALA A 4 50.28 27.08 55.02
C ALA A 4 49.35 25.91 55.46
N ARG A 5 48.15 26.21 55.98
CA ARG A 5 47.13 25.23 56.39
C ARG A 5 46.46 24.50 55.21
N ASN A 6 46.42 25.09 54.01
CA ASN A 6 45.75 24.47 52.86
C ASN A 6 46.63 23.47 52.08
N MET A 7 47.96 23.53 52.22
CA MET A 7 48.85 22.55 51.55
C MET A 7 48.91 21.20 52.27
N ALA A 8 48.60 21.15 53.58
CA ALA A 8 48.61 19.91 54.36
C ALA A 8 47.40 19.00 54.10
N ARG A 9 46.30 19.52 53.51
CA ARG A 9 45.12 18.71 53.14
C ARG A 9 45.19 18.12 51.73
N ALA A 10 46.07 18.62 50.85
CA ALA A 10 46.18 18.17 49.47
C ALA A 10 47.01 16.89 49.26
N GLY A 11 47.32 16.13 50.32
CA GLY A 11 47.94 14.80 50.20
C GLY A 11 49.28 14.76 49.46
N VAL A 12 50.09 15.83 49.48
CA VAL A 12 51.42 15.81 48.86
C VAL A 12 52.39 15.09 49.79
N VAL A 13 52.64 13.81 49.52
CA VAL A 13 53.70 13.04 50.19
C VAL A 13 55.03 13.40 49.55
N ALA A 14 55.81 14.26 50.20
CA ALA A 14 57.20 14.51 49.83
C ALA A 14 58.11 13.51 50.56
N SER A 15 58.64 12.53 49.84
CA SER A 15 59.67 11.64 50.38
C SER A 15 61.02 12.37 50.41
N SER A 16 61.42 12.90 51.56
CA SER A 16 62.76 13.47 51.77
C SER A 16 63.76 12.35 52.10
N LEU A 17 64.70 12.06 51.19
CA LEU A 17 65.89 11.25 51.52
C LEU A 17 66.88 12.14 52.28
N SER A 18 67.09 11.86 53.58
CA SER A 18 68.12 12.52 54.38
C SER A 18 69.46 11.79 54.21
N LEU A 19 70.36 12.34 53.40
CA LEU A 19 71.79 11.99 53.39
C LEU A 19 72.58 13.16 54.01
N ARG A 20 73.16 12.92 55.20
CA ARG A 20 74.12 13.84 55.84
C ARG A 20 75.55 13.46 55.44
N ARG A 21 76.34 14.52 55.18
CA ARG A 21 77.81 14.62 55.14
C ARG A 21 78.53 13.99 53.94
N THR A 22 78.65 14.76 52.87
CA THR A 22 79.90 15.45 52.44
C THR A 22 79.56 16.36 51.26
N GLY A 23 80.30 17.46 51.09
CA GLY A 23 79.98 18.52 50.14
C GLY A 23 79.92 18.05 48.69
N VAL A 24 78.72 17.80 48.20
CA VAL A 24 78.35 17.80 46.78
C VAL A 24 76.94 18.38 46.72
N VAL A 25 76.74 19.48 45.98
CA VAL A 25 75.41 19.98 45.66
C VAL A 25 74.79 19.00 44.66
N LEU A 26 74.15 17.95 45.17
CA LEU A 26 73.28 17.09 44.36
C LEU A 26 71.93 17.79 44.24
N ALA A 27 71.54 18.16 43.02
CA ALA A 27 70.20 18.63 42.71
C ALA A 27 69.18 17.54 43.09
N GLY A 28 68.48 17.74 44.21
CA GLY A 28 67.46 16.80 44.68
C GLY A 28 66.21 16.85 43.80
N PHE A 29 65.95 15.79 43.05
CA PHE A 29 64.66 15.58 42.38
C PHE A 29 63.66 15.02 43.40
N CYS A 30 62.53 15.70 43.59
CA CYS A 30 61.44 15.25 44.46
C CYS A 30 60.24 14.84 43.57
N CYS A 31 59.75 13.60 43.72
CA CYS A 31 58.54 13.13 43.05
C CYS A 31 57.33 13.47 43.92
N ALA A 32 56.41 14.31 43.41
CA ALA A 32 55.13 14.58 44.04
C ALA A 32 54.01 13.88 43.25
N THR A 33 53.18 13.09 43.92
CA THR A 33 51.94 12.52 43.35
C THR A 33 50.75 13.35 43.81
N LEU A 34 49.91 13.79 42.87
CA LEU A 34 48.64 14.44 43.18
C LEU A 34 47.59 13.35 43.42
N ALA A 35 46.99 13.33 44.61
CA ALA A 35 45.93 12.41 44.93
C ALA A 35 44.61 12.85 44.25
N PRO A 36 43.75 11.91 43.80
CA PRO A 36 42.52 12.24 43.05
C PRO A 36 41.54 13.13 43.82
N ASP A 37 41.55 13.07 45.15
CA ASP A 37 40.73 13.86 46.07
C ASP A 37 41.06 15.36 46.05
N ALA A 38 42.30 15.74 45.72
CA ALA A 38 42.69 17.15 45.57
C ALA A 38 41.90 17.88 44.45
N PHE A 39 41.31 17.13 43.51
CA PHE A 39 40.46 17.67 42.45
C PHE A 39 38.97 17.69 42.82
N ALA A 40 38.55 16.89 43.81
CA ALA A 40 37.16 16.86 44.28
C ALA A 40 36.75 18.18 44.96
N ASP A 41 37.72 18.94 45.48
CA ASP A 41 37.53 20.25 46.12
C ASP A 41 37.44 21.42 45.13
N GLY A 42 37.28 21.17 43.83
CA GLY A 42 37.05 22.21 42.80
C GLY A 42 38.30 23.00 42.40
N LEU A 43 39.49 22.58 42.84
CA LEU A 43 40.76 23.14 42.38
C LEU A 43 41.07 22.67 40.96
N ASN A 44 41.17 23.61 40.01
CA ASN A 44 41.58 23.25 38.65
C ASN A 44 43.10 23.03 38.58
N PHE A 45 43.53 22.22 37.60
CA PHE A 45 44.95 21.90 37.40
C PHE A 45 45.85 23.16 37.31
N GLY A 46 45.35 24.24 36.73
CA GLY A 46 46.08 25.52 36.66
C GLY A 46 46.35 26.15 38.03
N GLN A 47 45.39 26.09 38.95
CA GLN A 47 45.54 26.60 40.32
C GLN A 47 46.53 25.77 41.13
N ILE A 48 46.50 24.45 40.97
CA ILE A 48 47.47 23.54 41.60
C ILE A 48 48.87 23.83 41.08
N MET A 49 49.03 23.93 39.76
CA MET A 49 50.34 24.21 39.13
C MET A 49 50.88 25.61 39.44
N ASN A 50 50.01 26.62 39.52
CA ASN A 50 50.41 27.98 39.91
C ASN A 50 50.84 28.04 41.38
N SER A 51 50.19 27.28 42.26
CA SER A 51 50.59 27.17 43.67
C SER A 51 51.97 26.51 43.82
N LEU A 52 52.27 25.50 42.99
CA LEU A 52 53.58 24.85 42.96
C LEU A 52 54.69 25.75 42.39
N ARG A 53 54.40 26.54 41.34
CA ARG A 53 55.36 27.51 40.77
C ARG A 53 55.64 28.69 41.71
N GLY A 54 54.62 29.17 42.45
CA GLY A 54 54.76 30.25 43.41
C GLY A 54 55.72 29.94 44.58
N GLY A 55 56.06 28.66 44.80
CA GLY A 55 57.01 28.21 45.82
C GLY A 55 58.49 28.21 45.41
N GLY A 56 58.86 28.74 44.24
CA GLY A 56 60.28 28.87 43.83
C GLY A 56 60.93 27.59 43.28
N ALA A 57 60.15 26.54 42.99
CA ALA A 57 60.67 25.33 42.39
C ALA A 57 60.99 25.52 40.90
N ASN A 58 62.27 25.41 40.51
CA ASN A 58 62.70 25.32 39.12
C ASN A 58 62.38 23.93 38.58
N LEU A 59 61.18 23.80 38.04
CA LEU A 59 60.59 22.54 37.66
C LEU A 59 60.98 22.19 36.20
N HIS A 60 61.88 21.20 36.00
CA HIS A 60 62.03 20.44 34.74
C HIS A 60 60.81 19.53 34.50
N VAL A 61 59.60 20.07 34.62
CA VAL A 61 58.37 19.27 34.85
C VAL A 61 57.40 19.36 33.69
N GLN A 62 57.76 20.01 32.58
CA GLN A 62 56.86 20.06 31.43
C GLN A 62 56.38 18.66 30.97
N PRO A 63 57.22 17.59 30.93
CA PRO A 63 56.74 16.24 30.62
C PRO A 63 55.78 15.66 31.68
N LEU A 64 56.03 15.93 32.97
CA LEU A 64 55.21 15.47 34.11
C LEU A 64 53.89 16.24 34.22
N VAL A 65 53.89 17.55 33.95
CA VAL A 65 52.69 18.39 33.82
C VAL A 65 51.84 17.86 32.68
N ASN A 66 52.45 17.55 31.53
CA ASN A 66 51.73 16.99 30.39
C ASN A 66 51.17 15.59 30.73
N ALA A 67 51.91 14.75 31.45
CA ALA A 67 51.45 13.42 31.87
C ALA A 67 50.30 13.50 32.90
N ALA A 68 50.41 14.37 33.91
CA ALA A 68 49.38 14.59 34.92
C ALA A 68 48.13 15.23 34.32
N LYS A 69 48.30 16.21 33.42
CA LYS A 69 47.21 16.78 32.62
C LYS A 69 46.53 15.69 31.79
N GLY A 70 47.30 14.85 31.12
CA GLY A 70 46.76 13.73 30.33
C GLY A 70 46.05 12.67 31.18
N GLN A 71 46.45 12.44 32.43
CA GLN A 71 45.69 11.57 33.35
C GLN A 71 44.41 12.23 33.86
N TYR A 72 44.46 13.52 34.20
CA TYR A 72 43.29 14.29 34.61
C TYR A 72 42.25 14.37 33.48
N GLU A 73 42.66 14.68 32.26
CA GLU A 73 41.80 14.69 31.07
C GLU A 73 41.15 13.32 30.84
N LYS A 74 41.86 12.20 31.10
CA LYS A 74 41.28 10.85 31.05
C LYS A 74 40.26 10.58 32.15
N TYR A 75 40.49 11.07 33.35
CA TYR A 75 39.56 10.91 34.47
C TYR A 75 38.28 11.73 34.26
N GLU A 76 38.43 12.99 33.86
CA GLU A 76 37.32 13.90 33.54
C GLU A 76 36.51 13.36 32.36
N ALA A 77 37.17 12.90 31.29
CA ALA A 77 36.50 12.27 30.15
C ALA A 77 35.74 11.01 30.55
N LYS A 78 36.27 10.21 31.48
CA LYS A 78 35.56 9.04 32.01
C LYS A 78 34.31 9.45 32.77
N ALA A 79 34.40 10.41 33.68
CA ALA A 79 33.26 10.90 34.44
C ALA A 79 32.16 11.46 33.50
N GLN A 80 32.54 12.24 32.50
CA GLN A 80 31.61 12.76 31.49
C GLN A 80 30.97 11.64 30.65
N CYS A 81 31.70 10.57 30.32
CA CYS A 81 31.11 9.41 29.66
C CYS A 81 30.17 8.62 30.58
N ASP A 82 30.40 8.60 31.90
CA ASP A 82 29.49 7.99 32.87
C ASP A 82 28.16 8.77 32.97
N ASP A 83 28.21 10.10 32.88
CA ASP A 83 26.99 10.94 32.76
C ASP A 83 26.21 10.62 31.48
N VAL A 84 26.91 10.61 30.32
CA VAL A 84 26.29 10.27 29.02
C VAL A 84 25.68 8.86 29.06
N LYS A 85 26.37 7.90 29.69
CA LYS A 85 25.85 6.54 29.90
C LYS A 85 24.57 6.57 30.71
N THR A 86 24.59 7.22 31.87
CA THR A 86 23.44 7.32 32.78
C THR A 86 22.24 7.95 32.08
N TRP A 87 22.46 9.03 31.33
CA TRP A 87 21.45 9.70 30.52
C TRP A 87 20.82 8.78 29.46
N LEU A 88 21.65 8.06 28.70
CA LEU A 88 21.19 7.12 27.69
C LEU A 88 20.41 5.94 28.29
N THR A 89 20.82 5.44 29.45
CA THR A 89 20.27 4.22 30.07
C THR A 89 19.16 4.46 31.09
N SER A 90 18.84 5.71 31.42
CA SER A 90 17.79 6.09 32.40
C SER A 90 16.36 5.67 32.03
N GLY A 91 16.16 5.05 30.87
CA GLY A 91 14.91 4.44 30.46
C GLY A 91 14.97 3.94 29.02
N PRO A 92 13.93 3.24 28.54
CA PRO A 92 13.88 2.77 27.17
C PRO A 92 13.86 3.96 26.19
N LEU A 93 14.66 3.86 25.12
CA LEU A 93 14.56 4.74 23.96
C LEU A 93 13.71 4.05 22.90
N PRO A 94 12.77 4.75 22.24
CA PRO A 94 12.06 4.19 21.10
C PRO A 94 13.09 3.82 20.03
N ALA A 95 13.03 2.58 19.54
CA ALA A 95 13.91 2.11 18.48
C ALA A 95 13.77 3.09 17.30
N GLY A 96 14.88 3.73 16.91
CA GLY A 96 14.88 4.53 15.71
C GLY A 96 14.63 3.57 14.55
N GLY A 97 13.49 3.70 13.86
CA GLY A 97 13.20 2.89 12.69
C GLY A 97 14.38 2.97 11.73
N GLY A 98 15.20 1.91 11.68
CA GLY A 98 16.52 1.91 11.05
C GLY A 98 16.52 2.10 9.53
N GLY A 99 15.38 2.43 8.94
CA GLY A 99 15.23 2.83 7.55
C GLY A 99 15.20 4.35 7.42
N MET A 100 16.37 4.99 7.42
CA MET A 100 16.49 6.40 7.05
C MET A 100 16.09 6.60 5.58
N SER A 101 14.83 6.96 5.32
CA SER A 101 14.58 7.88 4.21
C SER A 101 14.82 9.29 4.77
N ALA A 102 15.77 10.03 4.21
CA ALA A 102 16.08 11.41 4.58
C ALA A 102 14.90 12.39 4.35
N ALA A 103 13.75 11.90 3.89
CA ALA A 103 12.54 12.65 3.60
C ALA A 103 11.49 12.60 4.73
N GLN A 104 11.70 11.84 5.81
CA GLN A 104 10.80 11.92 6.97
C GLN A 104 11.02 13.23 7.73
N SER A 105 9.92 13.96 7.95
CA SER A 105 9.89 15.30 8.52
C SER A 105 10.77 15.39 9.79
N PRO A 106 11.62 16.43 9.93
CA PRO A 106 12.39 16.73 11.14
C PRO A 106 11.55 16.88 12.43
N GLN A 107 10.22 16.86 12.33
CA GLN A 107 9.27 17.18 13.40
C GLN A 107 8.93 16.00 14.32
N SER A 108 9.42 14.79 14.08
CA SER A 108 9.14 13.63 14.96
C SER A 108 10.38 12.77 15.15
N ASP A 109 11.31 13.21 15.99
CA ASP A 109 12.37 12.35 16.52
C ASP A 109 12.02 11.94 17.95
N PRO A 110 11.30 10.81 18.14
CA PRO A 110 10.84 10.38 19.45
C PRO A 110 12.00 9.97 20.38
N ALA A 111 13.14 9.57 19.82
CA ALA A 111 14.33 9.23 20.61
C ALA A 111 15.00 10.50 21.15
N VAL A 112 15.14 11.54 20.31
CA VAL A 112 15.62 12.86 20.78
C VAL A 112 14.66 13.44 21.83
N THR A 113 13.35 13.37 21.58
CA THR A 113 12.34 13.89 22.52
C THR A 113 12.43 13.18 23.88
N ALA A 114 12.57 11.85 23.89
CA ALA A 114 12.78 11.08 25.11
C ALA A 114 14.07 11.48 25.84
N LEU A 115 15.15 11.74 25.09
CA LEU A 115 16.45 12.14 25.65
C LEU A 115 16.42 13.53 26.31
N ILE A 116 15.66 14.47 25.79
CA ILE A 116 15.62 15.86 26.30
C ILE A 116 14.53 16.10 27.35
N GLN A 117 13.78 15.07 27.75
CA GLN A 117 12.77 15.18 28.80
C GLN A 117 13.37 15.47 30.17
N ASP A 118 12.68 16.27 30.97
CA ASP A 118 13.17 16.74 32.27
C ASP A 118 13.53 15.60 33.22
N ALA A 119 12.66 14.57 33.30
CA ALA A 119 12.86 13.40 34.14
C ALA A 119 14.13 12.59 33.80
N ARG A 120 14.65 12.73 32.58
CA ARG A 120 15.87 12.06 32.11
C ARG A 120 17.07 13.00 32.08
N PHE A 121 16.87 14.24 31.65
CA PHE A 121 17.94 15.19 31.38
C PHE A 121 18.40 15.88 32.66
N ALA A 122 17.48 16.39 33.48
CA ALA A 122 17.83 17.17 34.66
C ALA A 122 18.59 16.40 35.76
N PRO A 123 18.30 15.12 36.05
CA PRO A 123 19.08 14.35 37.02
C PRO A 123 20.55 14.17 36.66
N VAL A 124 20.89 14.21 35.37
CA VAL A 124 22.26 14.01 34.88
C VAL A 124 23.01 15.34 34.74
N PHE A 125 22.35 16.35 34.14
CA PHE A 125 23.01 17.63 33.83
C PHE A 125 22.73 18.74 34.84
N GLY A 126 21.94 18.45 35.89
CA GLY A 126 21.56 19.39 36.95
C GLY A 126 20.60 20.51 36.53
N LYS A 127 20.19 20.54 35.26
CA LYS A 127 19.31 21.56 34.66
C LYS A 127 18.39 20.89 33.65
N THR A 128 17.21 21.47 33.43
CA THR A 128 16.35 21.04 32.32
C THR A 128 16.98 21.45 30.97
N TYR A 129 16.54 20.82 29.88
CA TYR A 129 17.11 21.08 28.56
C TYR A 129 16.93 22.54 28.12
N ASP A 130 15.83 23.19 28.50
CA ASP A 130 15.57 24.61 28.26
C ASP A 130 16.38 25.57 29.15
N GLN A 131 17.10 25.05 30.15
CA GLN A 131 17.97 25.82 31.04
C GLN A 131 19.47 25.64 30.73
N ILE A 132 19.82 24.75 29.80
CA ILE A 132 21.22 24.48 29.45
C ILE A 132 21.80 25.58 28.55
N ASP A 133 23.07 25.93 28.75
CA ASP A 133 23.78 26.85 27.85
C ASP A 133 24.09 26.12 26.51
N PRO A 134 23.72 26.68 25.34
CA PRO A 134 24.09 26.11 24.04
C PRO A 134 25.60 25.90 23.84
N LYS A 135 26.47 26.60 24.58
CA LYS A 135 27.91 26.34 24.60
C LYS A 135 28.24 24.97 25.20
N MET A 136 27.52 24.58 26.25
CA MET A 136 27.66 23.27 26.88
C MET A 136 27.28 22.17 25.88
N LEU A 137 26.16 22.34 25.16
CA LEU A 137 25.74 21.43 24.09
C LEU A 137 26.82 21.29 22.99
N THR A 138 27.46 22.39 22.61
CA THR A 138 28.57 22.40 21.65
C THR A 138 29.79 21.64 22.19
N GLU A 139 30.11 21.78 23.47
CA GLU A 139 31.19 21.03 24.13
C GLU A 139 30.91 19.52 24.17
N TYR A 140 29.70 19.11 24.57
CA TYR A 140 29.31 17.71 24.54
C TYR A 140 29.42 17.13 23.12
N THR A 141 28.90 17.83 22.12
CA THR A 141 28.89 17.33 20.73
C THR A 141 30.28 17.29 20.10
N SER A 142 31.16 18.26 20.37
CA SER A 142 32.47 18.37 19.71
C SER A 142 33.59 17.63 20.42
N LYS A 143 33.51 17.43 21.74
CA LYS A 143 34.57 16.83 22.54
C LYS A 143 34.14 15.53 23.21
N ILE A 144 33.05 15.55 23.95
CA ILE A 144 32.67 14.46 24.87
C ILE A 144 32.10 13.28 24.09
N LEU A 145 31.03 13.48 23.30
CA LEU A 145 30.36 12.40 22.56
C LEU A 145 31.30 11.68 21.58
N PRO A 146 32.15 12.36 20.77
CA PRO A 146 33.11 11.67 19.91
C PRO A 146 34.09 10.79 20.68
N HIS A 147 34.54 11.23 21.86
CA HIS A 147 35.40 10.43 22.73
C HIS A 147 34.65 9.20 23.26
N CYS A 148 33.46 9.41 23.83
CA CYS A 148 32.67 8.34 24.44
C CYS A 148 32.21 7.29 23.42
N PHE A 149 31.80 7.71 22.22
CA PHE A 149 31.24 6.84 21.19
C PHE A 149 32.26 6.27 20.19
N SER A 150 33.53 6.66 20.30
CA SER A 150 34.61 6.12 19.46
C SER A 150 34.68 4.59 19.55
N THR A 151 35.31 3.95 18.56
CA THR A 151 35.44 2.47 18.51
C THR A 151 36.16 1.89 19.72
N THR A 152 37.01 2.68 20.37
CA THR A 152 37.73 2.34 21.61
C THR A 152 37.19 3.07 22.83
N GLY A 153 36.11 3.84 22.68
CA GLY A 153 35.54 4.67 23.73
C GLY A 153 34.75 3.86 24.77
N PRO A 154 34.55 4.41 25.99
CA PRO A 154 33.80 3.73 27.05
C PRO A 154 32.37 3.30 26.66
N LEU A 155 31.77 3.96 25.67
CA LEU A 155 30.41 3.72 25.18
C LEU A 155 30.40 3.20 23.73
N ALA A 156 31.48 2.54 23.30
CA ALA A 156 31.58 1.95 21.96
C ALA A 156 30.44 0.96 21.66
N SER A 157 29.94 0.24 22.68
CA SER A 157 28.90 -0.78 22.56
C SER A 157 27.46 -0.23 22.46
N ILE A 158 27.24 1.08 22.65
CA ILE A 158 25.91 1.67 22.51
C ILE A 158 25.42 1.52 21.05
N PRO A 159 24.15 1.12 20.83
CA PRO A 159 23.59 1.01 19.48
C PRO A 159 23.75 2.29 18.64
N PRO A 160 24.03 2.19 17.32
CA PRO A 160 24.26 3.36 16.46
C PRO A 160 23.10 4.36 16.42
N ASP A 161 21.86 3.89 16.50
CA ASP A 161 20.65 4.72 16.52
C ASP A 161 20.56 5.58 17.80
N GLN A 162 20.90 4.99 18.96
CA GLN A 162 20.98 5.73 20.22
C GLN A 162 22.11 6.76 20.23
N LYS A 163 23.28 6.40 19.69
CA LYS A 163 24.40 7.35 19.50
C LYS A 163 23.96 8.53 18.62
N ALA A 164 23.25 8.25 17.53
CA ALA A 164 22.76 9.29 16.62
C ALA A 164 21.71 10.20 17.29
N ALA A 165 20.79 9.63 18.07
CA ALA A 165 19.81 10.41 18.85
C ALA A 165 20.49 11.29 19.90
N ALA A 166 21.46 10.76 20.66
CA ALA A 166 22.25 11.52 21.62
C ALA A 166 22.99 12.69 20.98
N THR A 167 23.66 12.45 19.86
CA THR A 167 24.34 13.50 19.09
C THR A 167 23.34 14.58 18.66
N ARG A 168 22.17 14.21 18.11
CA ARG A 168 21.14 15.17 17.68
C ARG A 168 20.55 15.97 18.85
N ALA A 169 20.34 15.34 19.99
CA ALA A 169 19.87 16.00 21.22
C ALA A 169 20.90 17.01 21.75
N MET A 170 22.19 16.68 21.68
CA MET A 170 23.27 17.56 22.15
C MET A 170 23.74 18.59 21.13
N THR A 171 23.29 18.53 19.88
CA THR A 171 23.76 19.43 18.83
C THR A 171 23.18 20.85 19.00
N SER A 172 24.05 21.84 19.20
CA SER A 172 23.63 23.22 19.52
C SER A 172 22.81 23.92 18.42
N PHE A 173 23.09 23.69 17.13
CA PHE A 173 22.26 24.28 16.05
C PHE A 173 20.84 23.70 16.01
N ARG A 174 20.58 22.56 16.67
CA ARG A 174 19.25 21.95 16.84
C ARG A 174 18.56 22.39 18.13
N TYR A 175 19.17 23.25 18.93
CA TYR A 175 18.63 23.65 20.24
C TYR A 175 17.19 24.15 20.13
N ASN A 176 16.92 25.12 19.25
CA ASN A 176 15.56 25.67 19.06
C ASN A 176 14.55 24.64 18.54
N SER A 177 14.97 23.70 17.66
CA SER A 177 14.08 22.62 17.22
C SER A 177 13.77 21.64 18.36
N ASN A 178 14.77 21.32 19.18
CA ASN A 178 14.61 20.43 20.32
C ASN A 178 13.74 21.07 21.41
N LEU A 179 13.85 22.40 21.63
CA LEU A 179 12.94 23.13 22.51
C LEU A 179 11.48 23.05 22.06
N ARG A 180 11.21 23.12 20.74
CA ARG A 180 9.85 22.94 20.22
C ARG A 180 9.33 21.53 20.46
N LEU A 181 10.16 20.50 20.25
CA LEU A 181 9.82 19.11 20.55
C LEU A 181 9.54 18.90 22.04
N LEU A 182 10.36 19.47 22.91
CA LEU A 182 10.18 19.41 24.37
C LEU A 182 8.88 20.11 24.80
N ALA A 183 8.60 21.31 24.26
CA ALA A 183 7.38 22.03 24.54
C ALA A 183 6.12 21.26 24.08
N GLN A 184 6.17 20.66 22.89
CA GLN A 184 5.10 19.78 22.39
C GLN A 184 4.92 18.55 23.29
N SER A 185 6.01 17.91 23.70
CA SER A 185 5.97 16.77 24.62
C SER A 185 5.35 17.14 25.97
N ARG A 186 5.73 18.29 26.55
CA ARG A 186 5.17 18.79 27.82
C ARG A 186 3.68 19.13 27.68
N ALA A 187 3.28 19.80 26.60
CA ALA A 187 1.89 20.10 26.31
C ALA A 187 1.06 18.82 26.12
N ALA A 188 1.63 17.81 25.46
CA ALA A 188 0.99 16.52 25.28
C ALA A 188 0.79 15.78 26.62
N THR A 189 1.80 15.78 27.49
CA THR A 189 1.68 15.24 28.86
C THR A 189 0.56 15.94 29.62
N GLY A 190 0.55 17.28 29.66
CA GLY A 190 -0.50 18.06 30.32
C GLY A 190 -1.90 17.74 29.79
N GLY A 191 -2.05 17.72 28.46
CA GLY A 191 -3.32 17.41 27.81
C GLY A 191 -3.83 15.99 28.10
N LEU A 192 -2.95 14.98 28.14
CA LEU A 192 -3.36 13.63 28.52
C LEU A 192 -3.77 13.55 30.00
N THR A 193 -3.07 14.24 30.90
CA THR A 193 -3.44 14.29 32.32
C THR A 193 -4.79 14.95 32.53
N GLU A 194 -5.06 16.06 31.84
CA GLU A 194 -6.36 16.75 31.87
C GLU A 194 -7.48 15.85 31.34
N LEU A 195 -7.29 15.26 30.16
CA LEU A 195 -8.27 14.34 29.54
C LEU A 195 -8.58 13.13 30.43
N ALA A 196 -7.57 12.51 31.04
CA ALA A 196 -7.79 11.38 31.93
C ALA A 196 -8.52 11.78 33.22
N THR A 197 -8.22 12.96 33.76
CA THR A 197 -8.91 13.48 34.96
C THR A 197 -10.36 13.81 34.66
N GLU A 198 -10.62 14.39 33.49
CA GLU A 198 -11.99 14.59 33.00
C GLU A 198 -12.72 13.24 32.85
N ALA A 199 -12.09 12.26 32.20
CA ALA A 199 -12.65 10.92 31.99
C ALA A 199 -13.02 10.22 33.31
N GLU A 200 -12.18 10.36 34.33
CA GLU A 200 -12.42 9.80 35.67
C GLU A 200 -13.63 10.39 36.38
N SER A 201 -14.07 11.59 36.00
CA SER A 201 -15.26 12.24 36.55
C SER A 201 -16.58 11.83 35.85
N LEU A 202 -16.49 11.12 34.72
CA LEU A 202 -17.66 10.75 33.91
C LEU A 202 -18.54 9.71 34.63
N LYS A 203 -19.86 9.91 34.51
CA LYS A 203 -20.90 9.00 35.00
C LYS A 203 -21.12 7.85 34.01
N ALA A 204 -21.60 6.72 34.51
CA ALA A 204 -21.99 5.56 33.71
C ALA A 204 -23.40 5.74 33.10
N ASP A 205 -23.55 6.77 32.27
CA ASP A 205 -24.77 7.08 31.53
C ASP A 205 -24.43 7.45 30.07
N GLU A 206 -25.46 7.63 29.23
CA GLU A 206 -25.26 7.93 27.79
C GLU A 206 -24.47 9.22 27.55
N THR A 207 -24.65 10.22 28.42
CA THR A 207 -23.94 11.51 28.30
C THR A 207 -22.46 11.34 28.66
N GLY A 208 -22.17 10.60 29.74
CA GLY A 208 -20.81 10.26 30.13
C GLY A 208 -20.11 9.39 29.08
N HIS A 209 -20.82 8.41 28.49
CA HIS A 209 -20.28 7.61 27.39
C HIS A 209 -20.00 8.45 26.16
N ALA A 210 -20.93 9.31 25.71
CA ALA A 210 -20.70 10.21 24.58
C ALA A 210 -19.48 11.09 24.80
N ARG A 211 -19.32 11.66 26.00
CA ARG A 211 -18.15 12.48 26.34
C ARG A 211 -16.86 11.68 26.39
N LEU A 212 -16.89 10.43 26.85
CA LEU A 212 -15.74 9.53 26.84
C LEU A 212 -15.21 9.33 25.40
N ILE A 213 -16.10 9.18 24.42
CA ILE A 213 -15.74 9.02 23.00
C ILE A 213 -14.98 10.26 22.49
N GLU A 214 -15.42 11.46 22.88
CA GLU A 214 -14.75 12.71 22.51
C GLU A 214 -13.37 12.83 23.16
N ILE A 215 -13.23 12.38 24.42
CA ILE A 215 -11.96 12.32 25.13
C ILE A 215 -11.00 11.36 24.42
N GLU A 216 -11.46 10.16 24.06
CA GLU A 216 -10.66 9.16 23.33
C GLU A 216 -10.17 9.72 21.98
N ALA A 217 -11.06 10.36 21.22
CA ALA A 217 -10.73 10.99 19.94
C ALA A 217 -9.73 12.14 20.09
N SER A 218 -9.81 12.90 21.18
CA SER A 218 -8.89 14.00 21.50
C SER A 218 -7.53 13.45 21.92
N ALA A 219 -7.51 12.41 22.76
CA ALA A 219 -6.29 11.73 23.17
C ALA A 219 -5.53 11.15 21.96
N GLN A 220 -6.20 10.55 20.98
CA GLN A 220 -5.54 10.02 19.77
C GLN A 220 -4.73 11.07 19.00
N LYS A 221 -5.10 12.35 19.06
CA LYS A 221 -4.34 13.44 18.43
C LYS A 221 -3.07 13.80 19.21
N ILE A 222 -3.07 13.55 20.53
CA ILE A 222 -2.02 13.93 21.46
C ILE A 222 -1.01 12.80 21.68
N LEU A 223 -1.48 11.54 21.74
CA LEU A 223 -0.67 10.36 22.03
C LEU A 223 0.64 10.28 21.22
N PRO A 224 0.69 10.56 19.91
CA PRO A 224 1.95 10.48 19.16
C PRO A 224 3.06 11.41 19.67
N GLN A 225 2.70 12.49 20.37
CA GLN A 225 3.63 13.49 20.91
C GLN A 225 3.96 13.24 22.39
N ALA A 226 3.16 12.43 23.07
CA ALA A 226 3.36 12.13 24.48
C ALA A 226 4.47 11.09 24.69
N PRO A 227 5.26 11.21 25.78
CA PRO A 227 6.23 10.18 26.10
C PRO A 227 5.56 8.85 26.44
N ARG A 228 6.33 7.76 26.33
CA ARG A 228 5.78 6.41 26.48
C ARG A 228 5.18 6.16 27.87
N ALA A 229 5.84 6.62 28.94
CA ALA A 229 5.35 6.40 30.30
C ALA A 229 3.97 7.05 30.53
N GLU A 230 3.76 8.23 29.98
CA GLU A 230 2.52 9.01 30.07
C GLU A 230 1.43 8.40 29.20
N ARG A 231 1.77 7.84 28.03
CA ARG A 231 0.83 7.03 27.23
C ARG A 231 0.39 5.79 27.98
N ASP A 232 1.33 5.07 28.59
CA ASP A 232 1.05 3.83 29.33
C ASP A 232 0.18 4.13 30.56
N GLU A 233 0.47 5.21 31.30
CA GLU A 233 -0.33 5.65 32.45
C GLU A 233 -1.72 6.14 32.01
N PHE A 234 -1.81 6.91 30.93
CA PHE A 234 -3.09 7.31 30.34
C PHE A 234 -3.93 6.09 29.97
N ALA A 235 -3.36 5.12 29.25
CA ALA A 235 -4.06 3.89 28.85
C ALA A 235 -4.56 3.08 30.07
N LYS A 236 -3.75 3.02 31.14
CA LYS A 236 -4.13 2.38 32.40
C LYS A 236 -5.32 3.09 33.07
N ARG A 237 -5.32 4.41 33.15
CA ARG A 237 -6.43 5.21 33.69
C ARG A 237 -7.70 5.04 32.83
N MET A 238 -7.56 5.13 31.52
CA MET A 238 -8.66 4.93 30.58
C MET A 238 -9.28 3.52 30.69
N THR A 239 -8.48 2.49 30.95
CA THR A 239 -9.00 1.13 31.17
C THR A 239 -10.01 1.08 32.31
N VAL A 240 -9.74 1.78 33.43
CA VAL A 240 -10.65 1.84 34.57
C VAL A 240 -11.93 2.62 34.23
N VAL A 241 -11.79 3.74 33.50
CA VAL A 241 -12.93 4.55 33.06
C VAL A 241 -13.82 3.78 32.09
N GLU A 242 -13.23 3.14 31.08
CA GLU A 242 -13.94 2.31 30.09
C GLU A 242 -14.75 1.20 30.75
N GLN A 243 -14.16 0.50 31.73
CA GLN A 243 -14.86 -0.56 32.49
C GLN A 243 -16.06 -0.03 33.28
N ARG A 244 -15.94 1.17 33.86
CA ARG A 244 -16.99 1.78 34.68
C ARG A 244 -18.07 2.45 33.85
N VAL A 245 -17.70 3.09 32.75
CA VAL A 245 -18.57 3.99 31.97
C VAL A 245 -19.02 3.33 30.66
N ALA A 246 -18.08 2.89 29.83
CA ALA A 246 -18.41 2.43 28.47
C ALA A 246 -19.10 1.06 28.48
N ILE A 247 -18.55 0.07 29.18
CA ILE A 247 -19.08 -1.30 29.19
C ILE A 247 -20.56 -1.35 29.57
N PRO A 248 -21.01 -0.85 30.76
CA PRO A 248 -22.41 -0.99 31.15
C PRO A 248 -23.37 -0.22 30.24
N VAL A 249 -22.94 0.90 29.66
CA VAL A 249 -23.77 1.69 28.73
C VAL A 249 -23.89 0.97 27.38
N GLU A 250 -22.79 0.48 26.81
CA GLU A 250 -22.79 -0.28 25.55
C GLU A 250 -23.58 -1.59 25.67
N ASP A 251 -23.49 -2.28 26.81
CA ASP A 251 -24.28 -3.48 27.09
C ASP A 251 -25.78 -3.18 27.15
N ALA A 252 -26.18 -2.12 27.89
CA ALA A 252 -27.58 -1.71 28.00
C ALA A 252 -28.16 -1.24 26.66
N GLN A 253 -27.39 -0.46 25.88
CA GLN A 253 -27.79 -0.03 24.54
C GLN A 253 -27.95 -1.23 23.59
N THR A 254 -27.06 -2.23 23.69
CA THR A 254 -27.16 -3.45 22.89
C THR A 254 -28.41 -4.24 23.22
N ALA A 255 -28.67 -4.46 24.51
CA ALA A 255 -29.88 -5.15 24.96
C ALA A 255 -31.14 -4.42 24.47
N GLN A 256 -31.22 -3.10 24.68
CA GLN A 256 -32.36 -2.30 24.24
C GLN A 256 -32.53 -2.31 22.71
N ALA A 257 -31.43 -2.22 21.95
CA ALA A 257 -31.49 -2.25 20.49
C ALA A 257 -32.00 -3.60 19.98
N ILE A 258 -31.53 -4.71 20.57
CA ILE A 258 -32.00 -6.07 20.23
C ILE A 258 -33.50 -6.22 20.58
N ASP A 259 -33.91 -5.79 21.77
CA ASP A 259 -35.30 -5.91 22.24
C ASP A 259 -36.28 -5.13 21.36
N ASN A 260 -35.86 -3.97 20.82
CA ASN A 260 -36.67 -3.12 19.97
C ASN A 260 -36.57 -3.46 18.47
N ALA A 261 -35.60 -4.26 18.04
CA ALA A 261 -35.36 -4.50 16.63
C ALA A 261 -36.47 -5.36 16.01
N ARG A 262 -37.13 -4.85 14.96
CA ARG A 262 -38.17 -5.55 14.21
C ARG A 262 -38.00 -5.33 12.71
N GLY A 263 -38.13 -6.42 11.94
CA GLY A 263 -38.03 -6.41 10.47
C GLY A 263 -36.74 -5.76 9.94
N TYR A 264 -36.81 -5.28 8.70
CA TYR A 264 -35.69 -4.57 8.07
C TYR A 264 -35.21 -3.32 8.83
N PRO A 265 -36.07 -2.39 9.33
CA PRO A 265 -35.61 -1.24 10.10
C PRO A 265 -34.79 -1.64 11.35
N GLY A 266 -35.20 -2.71 12.03
CA GLY A 266 -34.43 -3.26 13.15
C GLY A 266 -33.05 -3.80 12.73
N MET A 267 -32.96 -4.45 11.56
CA MET A 267 -31.67 -4.89 11.02
C MET A 267 -30.73 -3.71 10.74
N VAL A 268 -31.26 -2.61 10.18
CA VAL A 268 -30.45 -1.41 9.90
C VAL A 268 -29.88 -0.80 11.18
N GLU A 269 -30.68 -0.65 12.23
CA GLU A 269 -30.22 -0.12 13.52
C GLU A 269 -29.18 -1.05 14.18
N LEU A 270 -29.41 -2.36 14.14
CA LEU A 270 -28.44 -3.33 14.65
C LEU A 270 -27.12 -3.33 13.85
N ALA A 271 -27.18 -3.22 12.53
CA ALA A 271 -25.98 -3.13 11.69
C ALA A 271 -25.19 -1.82 11.93
N LYS A 272 -25.90 -0.72 12.19
CA LYS A 272 -25.28 0.54 12.63
C LYS A 272 -24.59 0.37 13.98
N LEU A 273 -25.25 -0.23 14.97
CA LEU A 273 -24.68 -0.49 16.28
C LEU A 273 -23.45 -1.42 16.20
N TYR A 274 -23.52 -2.48 15.39
CA TYR A 274 -22.39 -3.38 15.13
C TYR A 274 -21.16 -2.60 14.62
N ARG A 275 -21.35 -1.70 13.65
CA ARG A 275 -20.25 -0.86 13.13
C ARG A 275 -19.71 0.11 14.18
N MET A 276 -20.57 0.67 15.02
CA MET A 276 -20.16 1.54 16.13
C MET A 276 -19.33 0.79 17.17
N GLN A 277 -19.64 -0.47 17.44
CA GLN A 277 -18.89 -1.32 18.38
C GLN A 277 -17.56 -1.83 17.82
N ASN A 278 -17.40 -1.94 16.50
CA ASN A 278 -16.15 -2.34 15.86
C ASN A 278 -15.05 -1.24 15.84
N ARG A 279 -15.11 -0.29 16.79
CA ARG A 279 -14.12 0.77 16.95
C ARG A 279 -13.00 0.33 17.90
N PRO A 280 -11.77 0.81 17.70
CA PRO A 280 -10.67 0.50 18.61
C PRO A 280 -10.99 0.99 20.03
N ALA A 281 -10.52 0.27 21.04
CA ALA A 281 -10.59 0.62 22.46
C ALA A 281 -9.18 0.79 23.03
N PHE A 282 -9.04 1.52 24.14
CA PHE A 282 -7.77 1.57 24.86
C PHE A 282 -7.51 0.30 25.67
N SER A 283 -8.55 -0.35 26.17
CA SER A 283 -8.42 -1.58 26.95
C SER A 283 -8.79 -2.85 26.19
N THR A 284 -8.09 -3.93 26.52
CA THR A 284 -8.46 -5.29 26.14
C THR A 284 -9.83 -5.67 26.73
N ALA A 285 -10.18 -5.16 27.90
CA ALA A 285 -11.46 -5.45 28.56
C ALA A 285 -12.65 -4.92 27.72
N LEU A 286 -12.60 -3.66 27.29
CA LEU A 286 -13.63 -3.09 26.43
C LEU A 286 -13.66 -3.75 25.05
N THR A 287 -12.51 -4.11 24.49
CA THR A 287 -12.43 -4.89 23.24
C THR A 287 -13.15 -6.23 23.37
N THR A 288 -12.91 -6.97 24.47
CA THR A 288 -13.59 -8.23 24.75
C THR A 288 -15.10 -8.04 24.94
N SER A 289 -15.51 -7.00 25.67
CA SER A 289 -16.94 -6.67 25.86
C SER A 289 -17.63 -6.40 24.52
N ARG A 290 -17.04 -5.52 23.68
CA ARG A 290 -17.56 -5.21 22.34
C ARG A 290 -17.64 -6.43 21.45
N ASN A 291 -16.66 -7.32 21.50
CA ASN A 291 -16.71 -8.57 20.75
C ASN A 291 -17.88 -9.47 21.21
N ALA A 292 -18.16 -9.53 22.51
CA ALA A 292 -19.31 -10.25 23.04
C ALA A 292 -20.64 -9.61 22.60
N GLU A 293 -20.76 -8.27 22.67
CA GLU A 293 -21.95 -7.56 22.21
C GLU A 293 -22.16 -7.69 20.68
N MET A 294 -21.10 -7.56 19.88
CA MET A 294 -21.14 -7.80 18.43
C MET A 294 -21.59 -9.22 18.10
N ALA A 295 -21.20 -10.22 18.90
CA ALA A 295 -21.69 -11.59 18.73
C ALA A 295 -23.20 -11.70 19.00
N LYS A 296 -23.72 -11.05 20.05
CA LYS A 296 -25.16 -10.99 20.33
C LYS A 296 -25.92 -10.29 19.20
N ILE A 297 -25.41 -9.15 18.72
CA ILE A 297 -25.98 -8.41 17.59
C ILE A 297 -25.99 -9.29 16.33
N GLY A 298 -24.91 -10.03 16.06
CA GLY A 298 -24.82 -10.95 14.93
C GLY A 298 -25.90 -12.05 14.97
N VAL A 299 -26.18 -12.61 16.14
CA VAL A 299 -27.27 -13.57 16.34
C VAL A 299 -28.64 -12.92 16.06
N ALA A 300 -28.89 -11.73 16.62
CA ALA A 300 -30.15 -11.01 16.41
C ALA A 300 -30.36 -10.61 14.93
N LEU A 301 -29.32 -10.12 14.26
CA LEU A 301 -29.32 -9.82 12.82
C LEU A 301 -29.66 -11.06 11.99
N ASN A 302 -29.08 -12.21 12.34
CA ASN A 302 -29.39 -13.46 11.64
C ASN A 302 -30.86 -13.86 11.81
N GLN A 303 -31.39 -13.79 13.03
CA GLN A 303 -32.81 -14.10 13.32
C GLN A 303 -33.76 -13.17 12.55
N LEU A 304 -33.52 -11.86 12.57
CA LEU A 304 -34.32 -10.89 11.82
C LEU A 304 -34.19 -11.10 10.31
N GLY A 305 -32.97 -11.39 9.85
CA GLY A 305 -32.71 -11.66 8.44
C GLY A 305 -33.42 -12.92 7.93
N THR A 306 -33.49 -14.00 8.72
CA THR A 306 -34.28 -15.19 8.38
C THR A 306 -35.77 -14.87 8.25
N ALA A 307 -36.32 -14.01 9.12
CA ALA A 307 -37.70 -13.56 9.00
C ALA A 307 -37.92 -12.68 7.75
N GLN A 308 -36.95 -11.81 7.44
CA GLN A 308 -37.00 -10.90 6.29
C GLN A 308 -36.79 -11.63 4.96
N GLU A 309 -36.08 -12.75 4.95
CA GLU A 309 -35.80 -13.55 3.77
C GLU A 309 -37.11 -14.00 3.07
N ALA A 310 -38.13 -14.40 3.82
CA ALA A 310 -39.42 -14.79 3.21
C ALA A 310 -40.07 -13.65 2.42
N VAL A 311 -39.98 -12.42 2.94
CA VAL A 311 -40.50 -11.20 2.28
C VAL A 311 -39.70 -10.90 1.01
N GLU A 312 -38.37 -10.98 1.09
CA GLU A 312 -37.51 -10.75 -0.08
C GLU A 312 -37.69 -11.84 -1.15
N ARG A 313 -37.81 -13.12 -0.76
CA ARG A 313 -38.09 -14.23 -1.69
C ARG A 313 -39.42 -14.03 -2.42
N GLN A 314 -40.47 -13.61 -1.71
CA GLN A 314 -41.74 -13.26 -2.35
C GLN A 314 -41.58 -12.12 -3.36
N SER A 315 -40.79 -11.09 -3.02
CA SER A 315 -40.47 -10.00 -3.96
C SER A 315 -39.68 -10.49 -5.17
N ILE A 316 -38.75 -11.44 -5.00
CA ILE A 316 -37.96 -12.04 -6.09
C ILE A 316 -38.87 -12.87 -7.00
N ASP A 317 -39.78 -13.67 -6.44
CA ASP A 317 -40.73 -14.46 -7.23
C ASP A 317 -41.72 -13.60 -8.00
N ALA A 318 -42.04 -12.41 -7.49
CA ALA A 318 -42.90 -11.44 -8.15
C ALA A 318 -42.22 -10.68 -9.31
N LEU A 319 -40.89 -10.82 -9.51
CA LEU A 319 -40.18 -10.17 -10.63
C LEU A 319 -40.65 -10.71 -12.00
N GLY A 320 -41.25 -11.90 -12.02
CA GLY A 320 -41.72 -12.55 -13.25
C GLY A 320 -40.61 -13.32 -13.97
N THR A 321 -40.86 -13.63 -15.24
CA THR A 321 -39.96 -14.42 -16.10
C THR A 321 -39.61 -13.64 -17.37
N GLY A 322 -38.76 -14.21 -18.23
CA GLY A 322 -38.43 -13.61 -19.51
C GLY A 322 -37.67 -12.28 -19.39
N LEU A 323 -37.76 -11.46 -20.45
CA LEU A 323 -37.12 -10.13 -20.52
C LEU A 323 -37.60 -9.18 -19.42
N ALA A 324 -38.89 -9.22 -19.08
CA ALA A 324 -39.46 -8.39 -18.03
C ALA A 324 -38.82 -8.73 -16.67
N GLY A 325 -38.69 -10.01 -16.34
CA GLY A 325 -38.01 -10.47 -15.13
C GLY A 325 -36.54 -10.07 -15.08
N LEU A 326 -35.83 -10.08 -16.21
CA LEU A 326 -34.44 -9.62 -16.27
C LEU A 326 -34.31 -8.12 -15.98
N GLN A 327 -35.20 -7.28 -16.52
CA GLN A 327 -35.21 -5.84 -16.27
C GLN A 327 -35.54 -5.52 -14.82
N GLN A 328 -36.64 -6.07 -14.30
CA GLN A 328 -37.06 -5.85 -12.91
C GLN A 328 -36.02 -6.38 -11.93
N GLY A 329 -35.41 -7.53 -12.23
CA GLY A 329 -34.35 -8.11 -11.41
C GLY A 329 -33.12 -7.21 -11.29
N ARG A 330 -32.78 -6.41 -12.31
CA ARG A 330 -31.69 -5.42 -12.17
C ARG A 330 -32.04 -4.34 -11.17
N THR A 331 -33.23 -3.78 -11.27
CA THR A 331 -33.71 -2.73 -10.35
C THR A 331 -33.77 -3.28 -8.92
N TRP A 332 -34.31 -4.51 -8.76
CA TRP A 332 -34.32 -5.19 -7.47
C TRP A 332 -32.91 -5.41 -6.93
N SER A 333 -31.96 -5.87 -7.74
CA SER A 333 -30.59 -6.10 -7.29
C SER A 333 -29.89 -4.82 -6.83
N ALA A 334 -30.06 -3.72 -7.56
CA ALA A 334 -29.51 -2.42 -7.20
C ALA A 334 -30.12 -1.90 -5.89
N ASP A 335 -31.45 -2.02 -5.74
CA ASP A 335 -32.14 -1.64 -4.51
C ASP A 335 -31.73 -2.51 -3.32
N PHE A 336 -31.67 -3.84 -3.50
CA PHE A 336 -31.25 -4.78 -2.49
C PHE A 336 -29.83 -4.48 -1.98
N ARG A 337 -28.86 -4.28 -2.88
CA ARG A 337 -27.48 -3.91 -2.49
C ARG A 337 -27.44 -2.60 -1.72
N ARG A 338 -28.23 -1.60 -2.11
CA ARG A 338 -28.33 -0.32 -1.40
C ARG A 338 -28.95 -0.49 -0.01
N ARG A 339 -30.02 -1.28 0.11
CA ARG A 339 -30.72 -1.53 1.38
C ARG A 339 -29.87 -2.35 2.35
N TYR A 340 -29.11 -3.32 1.85
CA TYR A 340 -28.32 -4.24 2.66
C TYR A 340 -26.81 -3.93 2.69
N ASP A 341 -26.42 -2.70 2.35
CA ASP A 341 -25.04 -2.22 2.44
C ASP A 341 -24.50 -2.35 3.86
N GLY A 342 -23.36 -3.02 4.02
CA GLY A 342 -22.76 -3.34 5.31
C GLY A 342 -23.38 -4.53 6.06
N MET A 343 -24.36 -5.21 5.47
CA MET A 343 -24.99 -6.44 5.99
C MET A 343 -24.67 -7.67 5.14
N GLU A 344 -23.68 -7.61 4.25
CA GLU A 344 -23.32 -8.68 3.32
C GLU A 344 -22.80 -9.93 4.03
N ARG A 345 -22.41 -9.83 5.31
CA ARG A 345 -21.97 -10.96 6.13
C ARG A 345 -23.11 -11.67 6.86
N VAL A 346 -24.32 -11.13 6.84
CA VAL A 346 -25.49 -11.78 7.45
C VAL A 346 -25.89 -12.97 6.56
N PRO A 347 -25.90 -14.22 7.07
CA PRO A 347 -26.12 -15.40 6.24
C PRO A 347 -27.42 -15.34 5.41
N SER A 348 -28.53 -14.95 6.02
CA SER A 348 -29.83 -14.83 5.33
C SER A 348 -29.86 -13.78 4.22
N VAL A 349 -29.05 -12.71 4.32
CA VAL A 349 -28.89 -11.72 3.23
C VAL A 349 -28.13 -12.35 2.06
N GLN A 350 -27.08 -13.13 2.35
CA GLN A 350 -26.34 -13.87 1.32
C GLN A 350 -27.22 -14.91 0.63
N GLU A 351 -27.96 -15.71 1.41
CA GLU A 351 -28.87 -16.74 0.92
C GLU A 351 -29.98 -16.15 0.04
N THR A 352 -30.56 -15.02 0.46
CA THR A 352 -31.54 -14.27 -0.35
C THR A 352 -30.95 -13.82 -1.69
N TYR A 353 -29.72 -13.30 -1.67
CA TYR A 353 -29.06 -12.87 -2.91
C TYR A 353 -28.71 -14.05 -3.82
N GLN A 354 -28.29 -15.19 -3.27
CA GLN A 354 -28.07 -16.41 -4.04
C GLN A 354 -29.36 -16.96 -4.65
N TYR A 355 -30.47 -16.91 -3.90
CA TYR A 355 -31.79 -17.25 -4.42
C TYR A 355 -32.17 -16.36 -5.60
N PHE A 356 -31.96 -15.04 -5.49
CA PHE A 356 -32.13 -14.11 -6.61
C PHE A 356 -31.28 -14.49 -7.82
N LEU A 357 -29.98 -14.78 -7.65
CA LEU A 357 -29.09 -15.17 -8.75
C LEU A 357 -29.58 -16.46 -9.43
N SER A 358 -30.09 -17.43 -8.68
CA SER A 358 -30.67 -18.65 -9.22
C SER A 358 -31.92 -18.38 -10.07
N ARG A 359 -32.86 -17.57 -9.56
CA ARG A 359 -34.09 -17.18 -10.30
C ARG A 359 -33.76 -16.34 -11.53
N ARG A 360 -32.77 -15.46 -11.42
CA ARG A 360 -32.25 -14.67 -12.53
C ARG A 360 -31.63 -15.54 -13.62
N ALA A 361 -30.85 -16.56 -13.26
CA ALA A 361 -30.28 -17.50 -14.24
C ALA A 361 -31.38 -18.25 -15.03
N GLN A 362 -32.48 -18.63 -14.38
CA GLN A 362 -33.64 -19.22 -15.06
C GLN A 362 -34.31 -18.23 -16.02
N ALA A 363 -34.50 -16.98 -15.60
CA ALA A 363 -35.03 -15.93 -16.48
C ALA A 363 -34.11 -15.70 -17.69
N LEU A 364 -32.80 -15.70 -17.48
CA LEU A 364 -31.80 -15.54 -18.53
C LEU A 364 -31.83 -16.68 -19.55
N GLU A 365 -31.91 -17.93 -19.09
CA GLU A 365 -32.05 -19.10 -19.97
C GLU A 365 -33.35 -19.01 -20.78
N SER A 366 -34.48 -18.69 -20.13
CA SER A 366 -35.78 -18.57 -20.82
C SER A 366 -35.84 -17.44 -21.85
N SER A 367 -35.03 -16.39 -21.68
CA SER A 367 -35.00 -15.22 -22.57
C SER A 367 -33.89 -15.26 -23.61
N ARG A 368 -33.01 -16.28 -23.56
CA ARG A 368 -31.76 -16.31 -24.33
C ARG A 368 -32.00 -16.07 -25.81
N GLY A 369 -32.93 -16.83 -26.40
CA GLY A 369 -33.24 -16.72 -27.83
C GLY A 369 -33.74 -15.34 -28.25
N GLU A 370 -34.55 -14.68 -27.40
CA GLU A 370 -35.08 -13.34 -27.68
C GLU A 370 -33.98 -12.27 -27.57
N ILE A 371 -33.09 -12.37 -26.58
CA ILE A 371 -31.95 -11.45 -26.44
C ILE A 371 -30.98 -11.63 -27.61
N GLU A 372 -30.65 -12.87 -27.97
CA GLU A 372 -29.80 -13.17 -29.13
C GLU A 372 -30.42 -12.65 -30.44
N GLN A 373 -31.75 -12.73 -30.59
CA GLN A 373 -32.44 -12.14 -31.73
C GLN A 373 -32.33 -10.61 -31.75
N GLN A 374 -32.52 -9.94 -30.60
CA GLN A 374 -32.31 -8.49 -30.51
C GLN A 374 -30.87 -8.10 -30.83
N ILE A 375 -29.89 -8.89 -30.37
CA ILE A 375 -28.48 -8.68 -30.69
C ILE A 375 -28.25 -8.83 -32.20
N ARG A 376 -28.71 -9.91 -32.83
CA ARG A 376 -28.55 -10.12 -34.29
C ARG A 376 -29.16 -8.99 -35.12
N HIS A 377 -30.24 -8.38 -34.64
CA HIS A 377 -30.89 -7.25 -35.31
C HIS A 377 -30.33 -5.88 -34.95
N ALA A 378 -29.41 -5.79 -33.98
CA ALA A 378 -28.77 -4.54 -33.59
C ALA A 378 -27.91 -4.00 -34.74
N ARG A 379 -28.09 -2.72 -35.06
CA ARG A 379 -27.46 -2.00 -36.17
C ARG A 379 -26.22 -1.22 -35.76
N SER A 380 -25.98 -1.08 -34.45
CA SER A 380 -24.85 -0.33 -33.92
C SER A 380 -24.32 -0.93 -32.62
N GLY A 381 -23.07 -0.59 -32.29
CA GLY A 381 -22.48 -0.95 -30.99
C GLY A 381 -23.23 -0.31 -29.80
N GLU A 382 -23.84 0.86 -30.01
CA GLU A 382 -24.67 1.52 -29.00
C GLU A 382 -25.94 0.71 -28.70
N GLU A 383 -26.62 0.20 -29.74
CA GLU A 383 -27.80 -0.67 -29.55
C GLU A 383 -27.45 -1.94 -28.76
N ILE A 384 -26.29 -2.56 -29.04
CA ILE A 384 -25.79 -3.71 -28.26
C ILE A 384 -25.53 -3.31 -26.80
N ALA A 385 -24.93 -2.14 -26.57
CA ALA A 385 -24.70 -1.62 -25.22
C ALA A 385 -26.02 -1.30 -24.49
N GLN A 386 -27.04 -0.82 -25.20
CA GLN A 386 -28.39 -0.61 -24.68
C GLN A 386 -29.06 -1.95 -24.31
N ILE A 387 -28.93 -2.99 -25.14
CA ILE A 387 -29.43 -4.34 -24.82
C ILE A 387 -28.72 -4.87 -23.55
N LYS A 388 -27.39 -4.77 -23.49
CA LYS A 388 -26.60 -5.18 -22.31
C LYS A 388 -27.03 -4.41 -21.05
N SER A 389 -27.14 -3.09 -21.12
CA SER A 389 -27.52 -2.23 -19.99
C SER A 389 -29.00 -2.30 -19.62
N ARG A 390 -29.85 -2.88 -20.47
CA ARG A 390 -31.25 -3.14 -20.17
C ARG A 390 -31.45 -4.50 -19.49
N TYR A 391 -30.76 -5.55 -19.96
CA TYR A 391 -31.08 -6.92 -19.53
C TYR A 391 -30.00 -7.61 -18.70
N LEU A 392 -28.72 -7.29 -18.87
CA LEU A 392 -27.60 -8.04 -18.28
C LEU A 392 -26.90 -7.35 -17.10
N MET A 393 -26.64 -8.11 -16.05
CA MET A 393 -25.77 -7.74 -14.93
C MET A 393 -24.38 -8.35 -15.12
N ASP A 394 -23.37 -7.78 -14.47
CA ASP A 394 -22.00 -8.33 -14.53
C ASP A 394 -21.93 -9.78 -14.01
N SER A 395 -22.76 -10.12 -13.01
CA SER A 395 -22.85 -11.49 -12.47
C SER A 395 -23.41 -12.51 -13.46
N ASP A 396 -24.11 -12.08 -14.51
CA ASP A 396 -24.71 -12.99 -15.48
C ASP A 396 -23.66 -13.70 -16.34
N ALA A 397 -22.46 -13.11 -16.44
CA ALA A 397 -21.33 -13.73 -17.14
C ALA A 397 -20.89 -15.08 -16.52
N ASN A 398 -21.35 -15.40 -15.30
CA ASN A 398 -21.07 -16.68 -14.64
C ASN A 398 -22.09 -17.78 -15.00
N ALA A 399 -23.22 -17.43 -15.62
CA ALA A 399 -24.24 -18.39 -16.02
C ALA A 399 -24.03 -18.81 -17.49
N PRO A 400 -24.27 -20.09 -17.86
CA PRO A 400 -24.12 -20.55 -19.25
C PRO A 400 -24.90 -19.71 -20.27
N ALA A 401 -26.15 -19.33 -19.96
CA ALA A 401 -26.95 -18.43 -20.78
C ALA A 401 -26.30 -17.06 -20.98
N GLY A 402 -25.73 -16.49 -19.92
CA GLY A 402 -25.08 -15.18 -19.97
C GLY A 402 -23.78 -15.22 -20.77
N VAL A 403 -23.00 -16.29 -20.68
CA VAL A 403 -21.84 -16.53 -21.54
C VAL A 403 -22.26 -16.58 -23.01
N ALA A 404 -23.29 -17.37 -23.34
CA ALA A 404 -23.79 -17.47 -24.72
C ALA A 404 -24.26 -16.11 -25.27
N ILE A 405 -25.00 -15.33 -24.48
CA ILE A 405 -25.43 -13.98 -24.85
C ILE A 405 -24.22 -13.06 -25.04
N ALA A 406 -23.23 -13.10 -24.14
CA ALA A 406 -22.02 -12.30 -24.27
C ALA A 406 -21.24 -12.67 -25.54
N THR A 407 -21.13 -13.95 -25.87
CA THR A 407 -20.54 -14.43 -27.13
C THR A 407 -21.32 -13.90 -28.34
N ALA A 408 -22.66 -13.93 -28.31
CA ALA A 408 -23.48 -13.37 -29.38
C ALA A 408 -23.28 -11.85 -29.53
N MET A 409 -23.15 -11.12 -28.42
CA MET A 409 -22.84 -9.67 -28.44
C MET A 409 -21.49 -9.40 -29.09
N VAL A 410 -20.45 -10.16 -28.74
CA VAL A 410 -19.11 -10.03 -29.35
C VAL A 410 -19.17 -10.33 -30.84
N ALA A 411 -19.80 -11.44 -31.24
CA ALA A 411 -19.94 -11.81 -32.65
C ALA A 411 -20.66 -10.73 -33.46
N GLN A 412 -21.75 -10.16 -32.93
CA GLN A 412 -22.44 -9.06 -33.61
C GLN A 412 -21.61 -7.78 -33.65
N GLN A 413 -20.86 -7.45 -32.60
CA GLN A 413 -19.96 -6.29 -32.62
C GLN A 413 -18.88 -6.44 -33.69
N GLU A 414 -18.35 -7.65 -33.87
CA GLU A 414 -17.40 -7.96 -34.95
C GLU A 414 -18.06 -7.84 -36.33
N ASP A 415 -19.28 -8.34 -36.50
CA ASP A 415 -20.03 -8.20 -37.75
C ASP A 415 -20.34 -6.73 -38.08
N LEU A 416 -20.77 -5.93 -37.11
CA LEU A 416 -20.99 -4.49 -37.29
C LEU A 416 -19.71 -3.73 -37.63
N ARG A 417 -18.58 -4.09 -37.01
CA ARG A 417 -17.27 -3.53 -37.36
C ARG A 417 -16.87 -3.91 -38.79
N LYS A 418 -17.06 -5.17 -39.17
CA LYS A 418 -16.79 -5.67 -40.52
C LYS A 418 -17.63 -4.92 -41.57
N ARG A 419 -18.93 -4.71 -41.31
CA ARG A 419 -19.82 -3.90 -42.16
C ARG A 419 -19.32 -2.47 -42.30
N SER A 420 -18.97 -1.83 -41.18
CA SER A 420 -18.45 -0.47 -41.17
C SER A 420 -17.12 -0.33 -41.93
N ALA A 421 -16.24 -1.33 -41.83
CA ALA A 421 -14.93 -1.30 -42.48
C ALA A 421 -15.02 -1.56 -43.99
N LEU A 422 -15.93 -2.41 -44.42
CA LEU A 422 -16.08 -2.82 -45.83
C LEU A 422 -17.04 -1.92 -46.64
N GLY A 423 -17.93 -1.16 -46.00
CA GLY A 423 -18.92 -0.31 -46.69
C GLY A 423 -19.79 -1.12 -47.67
N ASP A 424 -20.04 -0.56 -48.87
CA ASP A 424 -20.85 -1.17 -49.94
C ASP A 424 -20.34 -2.56 -50.36
N ALA A 425 -19.04 -2.83 -50.20
CA ALA A 425 -18.45 -4.11 -50.57
C ALA A 425 -18.94 -5.28 -49.70
N TYR A 426 -19.43 -5.01 -48.48
CA TYR A 426 -20.02 -6.04 -47.63
C TYR A 426 -21.35 -6.55 -48.21
N GLU A 427 -22.25 -5.65 -48.61
CA GLU A 427 -23.57 -6.02 -49.13
C GLU A 427 -23.47 -6.86 -50.42
N ALA A 428 -22.53 -6.51 -51.30
CA ALA A 428 -22.26 -7.27 -52.52
C ALA A 428 -21.78 -8.71 -52.25
N SER A 429 -21.09 -8.93 -51.13
CA SER A 429 -20.59 -10.26 -50.73
C SER A 429 -21.60 -11.09 -49.94
N SER A 430 -22.48 -10.46 -49.15
CA SER A 430 -23.44 -11.16 -48.28
C SER A 430 -24.68 -11.65 -49.04
N GLY A 431 -25.05 -11.00 -50.15
CA GLY A 431 -26.28 -11.26 -50.90
C GLY A 431 -26.38 -12.61 -51.62
N ASN A 432 -25.29 -13.34 -51.81
CA ASN A 432 -25.29 -14.58 -52.63
C ASN A 432 -25.54 -15.88 -51.85
N ASP A 433 -25.33 -15.92 -50.52
CA ASP A 433 -25.44 -17.18 -49.76
C ASP A 433 -26.68 -17.28 -48.85
N SER A 434 -27.34 -16.16 -48.52
CA SER A 434 -28.38 -16.17 -47.47
C SER A 434 -29.83 -16.30 -47.98
N ALA A 435 -30.08 -16.33 -49.30
CA ALA A 435 -31.44 -16.26 -49.86
C ALA A 435 -31.94 -17.57 -50.53
N ARG A 436 -31.31 -18.72 -50.28
CA ARG A 436 -31.84 -20.01 -50.76
C ARG A 436 -32.51 -20.76 -49.60
N PRO A 437 -33.85 -20.62 -49.40
CA PRO A 437 -34.56 -21.44 -48.44
C PRO A 437 -34.42 -22.90 -48.87
N VAL A 438 -33.71 -23.70 -48.08
CA VAL A 438 -33.73 -25.15 -48.18
C VAL A 438 -35.13 -25.57 -47.78
N ALA A 439 -35.98 -25.84 -48.77
CA ALA A 439 -37.25 -26.48 -48.56
C ALA A 439 -36.99 -27.85 -47.90
N VAL A 440 -37.26 -27.94 -46.60
CA VAL A 440 -37.25 -29.19 -45.85
C VAL A 440 -38.46 -29.99 -46.29
N ALA A 441 -38.28 -30.88 -47.26
CA ALA A 441 -39.24 -31.95 -47.53
C ALA A 441 -38.94 -33.11 -46.58
N ASP A 442 -39.96 -33.51 -45.80
CA ASP A 442 -39.98 -34.69 -44.96
C ASP A 442 -39.50 -35.95 -45.72
N ALA A 443 -38.45 -36.60 -45.22
CA ALA A 443 -38.19 -38.01 -45.49
C ALA A 443 -37.38 -38.69 -44.38
N GLN A 444 -37.94 -39.79 -43.90
CA GLN A 444 -37.49 -40.74 -42.88
C GLN A 444 -36.12 -41.40 -43.12
N PRO A 445 -35.57 -42.12 -42.11
CA PRO A 445 -34.16 -42.48 -42.02
C PRO A 445 -33.83 -43.81 -42.70
N ARG A 446 -32.71 -43.88 -43.44
CA ARG A 446 -31.99 -45.13 -43.69
C ARG A 446 -30.50 -44.92 -43.97
N ALA A 447 -29.72 -45.51 -43.05
CA ALA A 447 -28.45 -46.21 -43.18
C ALA A 447 -27.42 -45.84 -44.29
N THR A 448 -26.19 -45.66 -43.79
CA THR A 448 -24.90 -45.99 -44.43
C THR A 448 -24.61 -45.35 -45.78
N SER A 449 -23.86 -44.26 -45.77
CA SER A 449 -23.05 -43.85 -46.92
C SER A 449 -21.75 -43.20 -46.45
N LYS A 450 -20.67 -43.76 -46.99
CA LYS A 450 -19.27 -43.39 -46.80
C LYS A 450 -19.03 -41.90 -47.03
N SER A 451 -18.14 -41.35 -46.20
CA SER A 451 -17.20 -40.27 -46.52
C SER A 451 -17.15 -39.90 -48.00
N SER A 452 -17.97 -38.93 -48.41
CA SER A 452 -17.77 -38.15 -49.61
C SER A 452 -17.40 -36.75 -49.15
N GLU A 453 -16.10 -36.62 -48.94
CA GLU A 453 -15.33 -35.40 -48.84
C GLU A 453 -15.55 -34.59 -50.12
N ARG A 454 -16.61 -33.80 -50.13
CA ARG A 454 -16.91 -32.82 -51.19
C ARG A 454 -17.11 -31.44 -50.54
N ALA A 455 -16.13 -31.02 -49.75
CA ALA A 455 -15.86 -29.61 -49.50
C ALA A 455 -15.12 -29.03 -50.72
N SER A 456 -15.79 -29.05 -51.88
CA SER A 456 -15.40 -28.21 -53.01
C SER A 456 -16.18 -26.90 -52.90
N HIS A 457 -15.89 -26.11 -51.87
CA HIS A 457 -15.89 -24.67 -52.06
C HIS A 457 -14.62 -24.38 -52.87
N SER A 458 -14.88 -24.18 -54.15
CA SER A 458 -13.95 -23.94 -55.26
C SER A 458 -12.76 -23.08 -54.87
N GLY A 459 -11.58 -23.41 -55.41
CA GLY A 459 -10.35 -22.62 -55.34
C GLY A 459 -10.40 -21.27 -56.06
N GLY A 460 -11.50 -20.54 -55.88
CA GLY A 460 -11.68 -19.16 -56.33
C GLY A 460 -10.93 -18.18 -55.44
N GLU A 461 -10.83 -16.96 -55.95
CA GLU A 461 -10.22 -15.81 -55.31
C GLU A 461 -10.95 -15.43 -54.00
N PRO A 462 -10.24 -15.06 -52.91
CA PRO A 462 -10.88 -14.66 -51.67
C PRO A 462 -11.69 -13.38 -51.85
N THR A 463 -12.90 -13.33 -51.33
CA THR A 463 -13.73 -12.11 -51.28
C THR A 463 -13.13 -11.07 -50.32
N ALA A 464 -13.55 -9.80 -50.44
CA ALA A 464 -13.10 -8.75 -49.51
C ALA A 464 -13.45 -9.07 -48.05
N ALA A 465 -14.61 -9.69 -47.82
CA ALA A 465 -15.06 -10.14 -46.51
C ALA A 465 -14.18 -11.26 -45.93
N GLU A 466 -13.78 -12.23 -46.75
CA GLU A 466 -12.87 -13.31 -46.34
C GLU A 466 -11.44 -12.80 -46.08
N MET A 467 -10.96 -11.85 -46.91
CA MET A 467 -9.67 -11.20 -46.67
C MET A 467 -9.69 -10.39 -45.37
N TYR A 468 -10.77 -9.65 -45.10
CA TYR A 468 -10.94 -8.92 -43.84
C TYR A 468 -10.86 -9.87 -42.63
N ASP A 469 -11.56 -11.01 -42.67
CA ASP A 469 -11.54 -11.97 -41.57
C ASP A 469 -10.13 -12.55 -41.35
N ALA A 470 -9.43 -12.90 -42.44
CA ALA A 470 -8.06 -13.40 -42.38
C ALA A 470 -7.09 -12.38 -41.76
N VAL A 471 -7.21 -11.11 -42.15
CA VAL A 471 -6.39 -9.99 -41.64
C VAL A 471 -6.73 -9.70 -40.18
N ASN A 472 -8.02 -9.62 -39.84
CA ASN A 472 -8.49 -9.39 -38.48
C ASN A 472 -8.05 -10.53 -37.53
N ASN A 473 -8.19 -11.79 -37.94
CA ASN A 473 -7.73 -12.95 -37.16
C ASN A 473 -6.22 -12.89 -36.90
N ARG A 474 -5.43 -12.49 -37.91
CA ARG A 474 -3.98 -12.30 -37.75
C ARG A 474 -3.66 -11.17 -36.77
N ALA A 475 -4.35 -10.04 -36.89
CA ALA A 475 -4.20 -8.89 -35.99
C ALA A 475 -4.54 -9.25 -34.54
N GLN A 476 -5.65 -9.98 -34.32
CA GLN A 476 -6.05 -10.48 -33.00
C GLN A 476 -5.02 -11.45 -32.42
N ALA A 477 -4.49 -12.38 -33.22
CA ALA A 477 -3.44 -13.31 -32.77
C ALA A 477 -2.16 -12.57 -32.33
N ILE A 478 -1.77 -11.52 -33.04
CA ILE A 478 -0.63 -10.66 -32.65
C ILE A 478 -0.94 -9.93 -31.33
N ALA A 479 -2.13 -9.35 -31.19
CA ALA A 479 -2.54 -8.65 -29.97
C ALA A 479 -2.57 -9.59 -28.75
N GLN A 480 -3.09 -10.82 -28.89
CA GLN A 480 -3.05 -11.85 -27.85
C GLN A 480 -1.61 -12.28 -27.50
N GLY A 481 -0.75 -12.41 -28.52
CA GLY A 481 0.68 -12.67 -28.32
C GLY A 481 1.35 -11.58 -27.47
N ILE A 482 1.06 -10.31 -27.75
CA ILE A 482 1.57 -9.16 -26.98
C ILE A 482 0.99 -9.14 -25.56
N SER A 483 -0.31 -9.36 -25.38
CA SER A 483 -0.93 -9.37 -24.05
C SER A 483 -0.36 -10.48 -23.17
N SER A 484 -0.28 -11.71 -23.68
CA SER A 484 0.30 -12.85 -22.95
C SER A 484 1.79 -12.64 -22.66
N GLN A 485 2.52 -11.95 -23.54
CA GLN A 485 3.90 -11.54 -23.26
C GLN A 485 3.98 -10.50 -22.15
N ASN A 486 3.12 -9.48 -22.17
CA ASN A 486 3.08 -8.45 -21.14
C ASN A 486 2.72 -9.04 -19.77
N GLU A 487 1.73 -9.94 -19.71
CA GLU A 487 1.38 -10.67 -18.48
C GLU A 487 2.57 -11.48 -17.94
N ARG A 488 3.28 -12.21 -18.82
CA ARG A 488 4.52 -12.91 -18.43
C ARG A 488 5.57 -11.94 -17.89
N CYS A 489 5.75 -10.78 -18.50
CA CYS A 489 6.70 -9.77 -18.04
C CYS A 489 6.30 -9.11 -16.70
N GLN A 490 4.99 -9.00 -16.42
CA GLN A 490 4.50 -8.47 -15.15
C GLN A 490 4.57 -9.50 -14.01
N GLN A 491 4.31 -10.78 -14.33
CA GLN A 491 4.31 -11.87 -13.36
C GLN A 491 5.70 -12.48 -13.14
N ALA A 492 6.65 -12.25 -14.04
CA ALA A 492 8.00 -12.80 -13.90
C ALA A 492 8.70 -12.22 -12.67
N ASP A 493 9.18 -13.12 -11.81
CA ASP A 493 10.21 -12.80 -10.83
C ASP A 493 11.42 -12.24 -11.58
N ARG A 494 11.72 -10.96 -11.33
CA ARG A 494 12.78 -10.20 -12.03
C ARG A 494 14.15 -10.89 -11.95
N SER A 495 14.35 -11.80 -11.00
CA SER A 495 15.58 -12.57 -10.83
C SER A 495 15.73 -13.74 -11.81
N ARG A 496 14.70 -14.12 -12.58
CA ARG A 496 14.69 -15.30 -13.47
C ARG A 496 14.58 -15.01 -14.96
N LEU A 497 14.47 -13.74 -15.36
CA LEU A 497 14.42 -13.37 -16.77
C LEU A 497 15.79 -13.56 -17.42
N THR A 498 15.84 -14.26 -18.55
CA THR A 498 17.06 -14.29 -19.37
C THR A 498 17.32 -12.88 -19.94
N SER A 499 18.55 -12.57 -20.34
CA SER A 499 18.86 -11.26 -20.96
C SER A 499 18.01 -10.99 -22.21
N GLY A 500 17.62 -12.04 -22.94
CA GLY A 500 16.70 -11.96 -24.07
C GLY A 500 15.27 -11.61 -23.64
N ASP A 501 14.75 -12.28 -22.60
CA ASP A 501 13.42 -11.98 -22.05
C ASP A 501 13.37 -10.60 -21.41
N ALA A 502 14.44 -10.17 -20.74
CA ALA A 502 14.55 -8.85 -20.14
C ALA A 502 14.50 -7.75 -21.20
N MET A 503 15.18 -7.92 -22.34
CA MET A 503 15.10 -6.99 -23.48
C MET A 503 13.72 -6.98 -24.11
N LEU A 504 13.07 -8.14 -24.26
CA LEU A 504 11.73 -8.26 -24.82
C LEU A 504 10.67 -7.66 -23.89
N CYS A 505 10.81 -7.84 -22.58
CA CYS A 505 10.00 -7.20 -21.55
C CYS A 505 10.23 -5.69 -21.48
N LEU A 506 11.47 -5.23 -21.63
CA LEU A 506 11.80 -3.81 -21.69
C LEU A 506 11.17 -3.16 -22.93
N THR A 507 11.27 -3.81 -24.09
CA THR A 507 10.69 -3.35 -25.35
C THR A 507 9.17 -3.24 -25.27
N THR A 508 8.50 -4.25 -24.69
CA THR A 508 7.05 -4.23 -24.48
C THR A 508 6.60 -3.19 -23.44
N MET A 509 7.41 -2.92 -22.40
CA MET A 509 7.14 -1.84 -21.44
C MET A 509 7.29 -0.45 -22.07
N PHE A 510 8.32 -0.22 -22.91
CA PHE A 510 8.51 1.05 -23.61
C PHE A 510 7.41 1.31 -24.64
N MET A 511 6.97 0.28 -25.38
CA MET A 511 5.86 0.37 -26.33
C MET A 511 4.48 0.47 -25.66
N GLY A 512 4.35 0.03 -24.39
CA GLY A 512 3.06 -0.02 -23.67
C GLY A 512 2.74 1.17 -22.75
N SER A 513 3.71 2.03 -22.42
CA SER A 513 3.58 2.95 -21.27
C SER A 513 2.67 4.17 -21.45
N LYS A 514 2.28 4.56 -22.67
CA LYS A 514 1.44 5.76 -22.91
C LYS A 514 0.06 5.50 -23.52
N SER A 515 -0.16 4.35 -24.17
CA SER A 515 -1.43 4.01 -24.85
C SER A 515 -2.19 2.83 -24.25
N VAL A 516 -1.58 2.00 -23.39
CA VAL A 516 -2.22 0.78 -22.84
C VAL A 516 -3.02 1.04 -21.55
N ARG A 517 -3.17 2.29 -21.10
CA ARG A 517 -4.17 2.59 -20.05
C ARG A 517 -5.60 2.58 -20.57
N GLY A 518 -5.79 2.65 -21.90
CA GLY A 518 -7.04 2.27 -22.54
C GLY A 518 -6.94 0.82 -22.99
N ASN A 519 -7.76 -0.07 -22.44
CA ASN A 519 -7.94 -1.44 -22.93
C ASN A 519 -8.66 -1.48 -24.30
N GLU A 520 -8.40 -0.52 -25.18
CA GLU A 520 -9.05 -0.48 -26.48
C GLU A 520 -8.40 -1.53 -27.40
N PRO A 521 -9.15 -2.57 -27.83
CA PRO A 521 -8.62 -3.55 -28.75
C PRO A 521 -8.31 -2.88 -30.10
N MET A 522 -7.31 -3.41 -30.79
CA MET A 522 -7.03 -3.03 -32.18
C MET A 522 -8.28 -3.22 -33.05
N ARG A 523 -8.56 -2.26 -33.93
CA ARG A 523 -9.71 -2.27 -34.85
C ARG A 523 -9.29 -1.85 -36.25
N ILE A 524 -9.81 -2.54 -37.26
CA ILE A 524 -9.74 -2.13 -38.67
C ILE A 524 -10.89 -1.15 -38.93
N ASP A 525 -10.58 0.11 -39.24
CA ASP A 525 -11.56 1.17 -39.48
C ASP A 525 -12.08 1.19 -40.92
N SER A 526 -11.23 0.81 -41.88
CA SER A 526 -11.59 0.67 -43.29
C SER A 526 -10.80 -0.47 -43.92
N PHE A 527 -11.41 -1.17 -44.87
CA PHE A 527 -10.78 -2.26 -45.61
C PHE A 527 -11.28 -2.28 -47.05
N GLN A 528 -10.36 -2.22 -48.01
CA GLN A 528 -10.68 -2.29 -49.42
C GLN A 528 -9.78 -3.32 -50.11
N LYS A 529 -10.41 -4.30 -50.76
CA LYS A 529 -9.71 -5.20 -51.67
C LYS A 529 -9.43 -4.47 -52.99
N LEU A 530 -8.18 -4.44 -53.44
CA LEU A 530 -7.75 -3.74 -54.66
C LEU A 530 -7.63 -4.71 -55.85
N GLY A 531 -7.14 -5.92 -55.61
CA GLY A 531 -7.06 -6.98 -56.61
C GLY A 531 -6.38 -8.24 -56.08
N CYS A 532 -6.53 -9.37 -56.76
CA CYS A 532 -5.76 -10.58 -56.47
C CYS A 532 -5.29 -11.29 -57.74
N ALA A 533 -4.20 -12.03 -57.62
CA ALA A 533 -3.72 -12.98 -58.61
C ALA A 533 -3.40 -14.33 -57.95
N PRO A 534 -3.53 -15.47 -58.65
CA PRO A 534 -3.03 -16.74 -58.15
C PRO A 534 -1.54 -16.64 -57.79
N ALA A 535 -1.14 -17.18 -56.64
CA ALA A 535 0.25 -17.11 -56.18
C ALA A 535 1.15 -17.93 -57.12
N SER A 536 2.16 -17.29 -57.72
CA SER A 536 3.05 -17.99 -58.65
C SER A 536 3.89 -19.04 -57.93
N GLY A 537 3.70 -20.32 -58.30
CA GLY A 537 4.47 -21.44 -57.75
C GLY A 537 4.16 -21.79 -56.29
N LYS A 538 3.13 -21.20 -55.68
CA LYS A 538 2.69 -21.48 -54.31
C LYS A 538 1.16 -21.62 -54.27
N PRO A 539 0.58 -22.38 -53.33
CA PRO A 539 -0.87 -22.36 -53.14
C PRO A 539 -1.34 -20.96 -52.72
N GLY A 540 -2.59 -20.63 -53.03
CA GLY A 540 -3.27 -19.40 -52.61
C GLY A 540 -3.34 -18.28 -53.65
N TYR A 541 -3.77 -17.10 -53.19
CA TYR A 541 -3.84 -15.87 -53.97
C TYR A 541 -2.98 -14.79 -53.32
N VAL A 542 -2.21 -14.05 -54.11
CA VAL A 542 -1.56 -12.81 -53.66
C VAL A 542 -2.52 -11.68 -53.94
N CYS A 543 -2.90 -10.93 -52.90
CA CYS A 543 -3.91 -9.89 -52.99
C CYS A 543 -3.38 -8.56 -52.48
N ASP A 544 -3.68 -7.51 -53.23
CA ASP A 544 -3.51 -6.12 -52.84
C ASP A 544 -4.76 -5.64 -52.11
N TYR A 545 -4.56 -4.97 -50.97
CA TYR A 545 -5.62 -4.40 -50.15
C TYR A 545 -5.18 -3.10 -49.49
N SER A 546 -6.11 -2.18 -49.24
CA SER A 546 -5.90 -1.03 -48.37
C SER A 546 -6.62 -1.26 -47.04
N MET A 547 -6.00 -0.86 -45.94
CA MET A 547 -6.68 -0.88 -44.64
C MET A 547 -6.23 0.28 -43.75
N ASN A 548 -7.13 0.73 -42.90
CA ASN A 548 -6.81 1.66 -41.82
C ASN A 548 -7.05 0.96 -40.47
N ILE A 549 -6.14 1.14 -39.52
CA ILE A 549 -6.19 0.50 -38.20
C ILE A 549 -6.08 1.58 -37.11
N SER A 550 -6.95 1.49 -36.10
CA SER A 550 -6.90 2.27 -34.87
C SER A 550 -6.95 1.39 -33.61
N GLY A 551 -6.79 2.01 -32.44
CA GLY A 551 -6.89 1.35 -31.12
C GLY A 551 -5.62 0.64 -30.65
N GLY A 552 -5.48 0.45 -29.33
CA GLY A 552 -4.37 -0.31 -28.72
C GLY A 552 -2.96 0.16 -29.12
N PRO A 553 -1.97 -0.74 -29.25
CA PRO A 553 -0.64 -0.41 -29.76
C PRO A 553 -0.62 -0.23 -31.29
N ALA A 554 -1.72 0.19 -31.93
CA ALA A 554 -1.79 0.38 -33.38
C ALA A 554 -0.67 1.28 -33.91
N ASP A 555 -0.27 2.33 -33.21
CA ASP A 555 0.87 3.17 -33.64
C ASP A 555 2.20 2.43 -33.59
N ALA A 556 2.38 1.58 -32.58
CA ALA A 556 3.58 0.78 -32.39
C ALA A 556 3.62 -0.40 -33.39
N MET A 557 2.46 -0.96 -33.71
CA MET A 557 2.29 -2.00 -34.73
C MET A 557 2.21 -1.44 -36.14
N ARG A 558 1.92 -0.16 -36.35
CA ARG A 558 1.94 0.47 -37.67
C ARG A 558 3.31 0.30 -38.29
N GLY A 559 4.38 0.44 -37.49
CA GLY A 559 5.76 0.11 -37.88
C GLY A 559 5.93 -1.35 -38.33
N MET A 560 5.35 -2.30 -37.60
CA MET A 560 5.40 -3.73 -37.94
C MET A 560 4.58 -4.03 -39.21
N PHE A 561 3.37 -3.49 -39.36
CA PHE A 561 2.54 -3.63 -40.55
C PHE A 561 3.15 -2.92 -41.77
N THR A 562 3.85 -1.80 -41.59
CA THR A 562 4.60 -1.14 -42.68
C THR A 562 5.81 -1.96 -43.14
N THR A 563 6.34 -2.85 -42.31
CA THR A 563 7.35 -3.84 -42.73
C THR A 563 6.70 -5.01 -43.49
N LEU A 564 5.43 -5.31 -43.20
CA LEU A 564 4.63 -6.32 -43.91
C LEU A 564 4.02 -5.79 -45.22
N GLY A 565 3.99 -4.48 -45.44
CA GLY A 565 3.49 -3.83 -46.65
C GLY A 565 4.12 -2.44 -46.80
N SER A 566 4.95 -2.29 -47.81
CA SER A 566 5.86 -1.16 -48.04
C SER A 566 5.22 0.22 -47.85
N GLY A 567 5.73 0.95 -46.84
CA GLY A 567 5.97 2.39 -46.92
C GLY A 567 4.76 3.29 -47.09
N GLY A 568 4.02 3.51 -45.99
CA GLY A 568 3.38 4.81 -45.71
C GLY A 568 2.46 5.37 -46.80
N GLY A 569 1.45 4.61 -47.20
CA GLY A 569 0.35 5.14 -48.02
C GLY A 569 -0.39 4.09 -48.84
N GLU A 570 -1.51 3.62 -48.31
CA GLU A 570 -2.68 3.12 -49.04
C GLU A 570 -2.71 1.72 -49.66
N THR A 571 -1.62 0.96 -49.81
CA THR A 571 -1.74 -0.43 -50.33
C THR A 571 -0.80 -1.42 -49.62
N SER A 572 -1.30 -2.62 -49.36
CA SER A 572 -0.59 -3.75 -48.73
C SER A 572 -0.81 -4.99 -49.57
N GLU A 573 0.21 -5.82 -49.70
CA GLU A 573 0.16 -7.09 -50.42
C GLU A 573 0.29 -8.24 -49.41
N ALA A 574 -0.56 -9.25 -49.50
CA ALA A 574 -0.41 -10.47 -48.70
C ALA A 574 -0.89 -11.71 -49.47
N ARG A 575 -0.39 -12.88 -49.07
CA ARG A 575 -0.79 -14.17 -49.66
C ARG A 575 -1.88 -14.81 -48.80
N PHE A 576 -3.02 -15.11 -49.39
CA PHE A 576 -4.17 -15.71 -48.73
C PHE A 576 -4.29 -17.18 -49.15
N LEU A 577 -4.38 -18.07 -48.15
CA LEU A 577 -4.53 -19.51 -48.32
C LEU A 577 -5.86 -19.97 -47.77
N ASN A 578 -6.65 -20.70 -48.57
CA ASN A 578 -7.83 -21.38 -48.04
C ASN A 578 -7.40 -22.70 -47.39
N ALA A 579 -7.55 -22.79 -46.06
CA ALA A 579 -7.26 -23.97 -45.28
C ALA A 579 -8.51 -24.39 -44.51
N GLY A 580 -9.14 -25.50 -44.94
CA GLY A 580 -10.31 -26.04 -44.25
C GLY A 580 -11.55 -25.13 -44.30
N GLY A 581 -11.72 -24.34 -45.37
CA GLY A 581 -12.86 -23.42 -45.50
C GLY A 581 -12.63 -22.04 -44.88
N HIS A 582 -11.44 -21.77 -44.36
CA HIS A 582 -11.07 -20.46 -43.82
C HIS A 582 -9.86 -19.90 -44.54
N TRP A 583 -9.89 -18.61 -44.83
CA TRP A 583 -8.74 -17.92 -45.41
C TRP A 583 -7.75 -17.51 -44.32
N ILE A 584 -6.48 -17.86 -44.53
CA ILE A 584 -5.37 -17.52 -43.66
C ILE A 584 -4.45 -16.58 -44.40
N MET A 585 -4.14 -15.45 -43.78
CA MET A 585 -3.13 -14.50 -44.27
C MET A 585 -1.73 -15.03 -43.94
N GLN A 586 -0.93 -15.27 -44.98
CA GLN A 586 0.51 -15.49 -44.88
C GLN A 586 1.25 -14.23 -45.35
N VAL A 587 2.19 -13.81 -44.51
CA VAL A 587 3.17 -12.80 -44.89
C VAL A 587 4.39 -13.56 -45.38
N ASP A 588 4.76 -13.35 -46.65
CA ASP A 588 5.99 -13.90 -47.16
C ASP A 588 7.16 -13.12 -46.53
N ASP A 589 8.02 -13.83 -45.79
CA ASP A 589 9.29 -13.27 -45.34
C ASP A 589 10.09 -12.90 -46.60
N LYS A 590 10.14 -11.61 -46.93
CA LYS A 590 11.05 -11.12 -47.97
C LYS A 590 12.45 -11.49 -47.48
N LYS A 591 13.10 -12.41 -48.21
CA LYS A 591 14.53 -12.66 -48.05
C LYS A 591 15.22 -11.37 -48.50
N GLU A 592 15.68 -10.58 -47.54
CA GLU A 592 16.59 -9.46 -47.78
C GLU A 592 17.91 -9.94 -48.40
#